data_AF-A0A401U1L2-F1
#
_entry.id   AF-A0A401U1L2-F1
#
_cell.length_a   1.000
_cell.length_b   1.000
_cell.length_c   1.000
_cell.angle_alpha   90.00
_cell.angle_beta   90.00
_cell.angle_gamma   90.00
#
_symmetry.space_group_name_H-M   'P 1'
#
loop_
_entity.id
_entity.type
_entity.pdbx_description
1 polymer ?
#
loop_
_entity_poly.entity_id
_entity_poly.type
_entity_poly.pdbx_seq_one_letter_code
_entity_poly.pdbx_strand_id
1 'polypeptide(L)'
;MSELLGKWFLGTDLPDPTLPPDANGWTLQGYSAVVGPLYSSAGAATVNDICQGADGDCELMSGLIDVVVFHPQVLSSMFVDNGNGTYGVRFYVGGQETWETVNDMFPTVNGTELDYGHNYNEQPTAMWVALVEKAYAQLSATGQ
;
A
#
# COMPACT_ATOMS: atom_id res chain seq x y z
N MET A 1 24.26 8.79 -0.63
CA MET A 1 23.69 9.41 -1.86
C MET A 1 22.90 8.40 -2.68
N SER A 2 23.39 7.17 -2.85
CA SER A 2 22.65 6.05 -3.45
C SER A 2 21.35 5.69 -2.71
N GLU A 3 21.35 5.75 -1.37
CA GLU A 3 20.16 5.41 -0.55
C GLU A 3 19.01 6.41 -0.73
N LEU A 4 19.29 7.71 -0.78
CA LEU A 4 18.27 8.74 -1.05
C LEU A 4 17.73 8.63 -2.48
N LEU A 5 18.60 8.36 -3.46
CA LEU A 5 18.15 8.12 -4.83
C LEU A 5 17.26 6.87 -4.91
N GLY A 6 17.64 5.79 -4.25
CA GLY A 6 16.85 4.55 -4.19
C GLY A 6 15.49 4.78 -3.55
N LYS A 7 15.42 5.43 -2.38
CA LYS A 7 14.15 5.73 -1.71
C LYS A 7 13.25 6.59 -2.61
N TRP A 8 13.74 7.76 -3.01
CA TRP A 8 12.89 8.79 -3.62
C TRP A 8 12.60 8.59 -5.11
N PHE A 9 13.43 7.85 -5.85
CA PHE A 9 13.20 7.61 -7.28
C PHE A 9 12.80 6.17 -7.59
N LEU A 10 13.15 5.21 -6.74
CA LEU A 10 12.97 3.78 -7.00
C LEU A 10 12.11 3.07 -5.94
N GLY A 11 11.68 3.76 -4.87
CA GLY A 11 10.88 3.19 -3.80
C GLY A 11 11.54 2.00 -3.11
N THR A 12 12.88 1.96 -3.02
CA THR A 12 13.63 0.81 -2.50
C THR A 12 13.63 0.70 -0.97
N ASP A 13 13.03 1.66 -0.28
CA ASP A 13 12.87 1.68 1.17
C ASP A 13 11.70 0.77 1.59
N LEU A 14 11.88 -0.55 1.53
CA LEU A 14 10.80 -1.50 1.81
C LEU A 14 10.52 -1.56 3.33
N PRO A 15 9.24 -1.55 3.77
CA PRO A 15 8.90 -1.79 5.17
C PRO A 15 9.51 -3.08 5.72
N ASP A 16 9.70 -3.15 7.03
CA ASP A 16 10.10 -4.41 7.67
C ASP A 16 8.94 -5.43 7.55
N PRO A 17 9.11 -6.55 6.83
CA PRO A 17 8.06 -7.54 6.65
C PRO A 17 7.96 -8.52 7.81
N THR A 18 8.64 -8.30 8.95
CA THR A 18 8.56 -9.21 10.09
C THR A 18 7.10 -9.38 10.55
N LEU A 19 6.66 -10.63 10.54
CA LEU A 19 5.30 -10.98 10.95
C LEU A 19 5.12 -10.79 12.47
N PRO A 20 3.92 -10.38 12.91
CA PRO A 20 3.65 -10.22 14.33
C PRO A 20 3.66 -11.57 15.06
N PRO A 21 3.89 -11.61 16.39
CA PRO A 21 4.01 -12.85 17.16
C PRO A 21 2.78 -13.76 17.13
N ASP A 22 1.61 -13.21 16.79
CA ASP A 22 0.34 -13.89 16.69
C ASP A 22 0.00 -14.39 15.27
N ALA A 23 0.84 -14.11 14.25
CA ALA A 23 0.75 -14.63 12.89
C ALA A 23 1.13 -16.13 12.79
N ASN A 24 0.50 -16.95 13.62
CA ASN A 24 0.76 -18.38 13.70
C ASN A 24 0.39 -19.09 12.39
N GLY A 25 1.32 -19.87 11.85
CA GLY A 25 1.13 -20.63 10.60
C GLY A 25 1.41 -19.81 9.33
N TRP A 26 1.92 -18.59 9.46
CA TRP A 26 2.33 -17.75 8.33
C TRP A 26 3.84 -17.81 8.16
N THR A 27 4.29 -17.98 6.92
CA THR A 27 5.72 -18.01 6.56
C THR A 27 6.01 -16.91 5.56
N LEU A 28 6.80 -15.92 5.97
CA LEU A 28 7.33 -14.90 5.09
C LEU A 28 8.36 -15.51 4.11
N GLN A 29 8.22 -15.22 2.82
CA GLN A 29 9.14 -15.69 1.77
C GLN A 29 9.96 -14.56 1.12
N GLY A 30 9.79 -13.32 1.57
CA GLY A 30 10.47 -12.14 1.06
C GLY A 30 9.52 -11.21 0.33
N TYR A 31 10.04 -10.46 -0.64
CA TYR A 31 9.27 -9.54 -1.47
C TYR A 31 9.23 -10.04 -2.92
N SER A 32 8.07 -9.94 -3.57
CA SER A 32 7.91 -10.16 -5.01
C SER A 32 7.18 -8.99 -5.67
N ALA A 33 7.47 -8.77 -6.94
CA ALA A 33 6.80 -7.75 -7.73
C ALA A 33 5.38 -8.19 -8.07
N VAL A 34 4.45 -7.26 -7.98
CA VAL A 34 3.06 -7.46 -8.36
C VAL A 34 2.70 -6.52 -9.49
N VAL A 35 2.05 -7.06 -10.51
CA VAL A 35 1.68 -6.30 -11.71
C VAL A 35 0.17 -6.25 -11.81
N GLY A 36 -0.37 -5.06 -11.56
CA GLY A 36 -1.81 -4.79 -11.63
C GLY A 36 -2.10 -3.34 -12.03
N PRO A 37 -3.37 -3.01 -12.30
CA PRO A 37 -3.76 -1.63 -12.49
C PRO A 37 -3.84 -0.91 -11.13
N LEU A 38 -3.56 0.40 -11.12
CA LEU A 38 -3.71 1.23 -9.91
C LEU A 38 -5.15 1.18 -9.36
N TYR A 39 -6.14 1.32 -10.25
CA TYR A 39 -7.56 1.21 -9.94
C TYR A 39 -8.19 0.06 -10.72
N SER A 40 -9.30 -0.46 -10.21
CA SER A 40 -10.06 -1.54 -10.87
C SER A 40 -10.66 -1.07 -12.20
N SER A 41 -11.39 -1.97 -12.88
CA SER A 41 -12.10 -1.62 -14.13
C SER A 41 -13.12 -0.48 -13.96
N ALA A 42 -13.47 -0.11 -12.72
CA ALA A 42 -14.23 1.09 -12.41
C ALA A 42 -13.47 2.40 -12.71
N GLY A 43 -12.14 2.34 -12.84
CA GLY A 43 -11.28 3.47 -13.17
C GLY A 43 -11.05 4.46 -12.02
N ALA A 44 -11.51 4.13 -10.81
CA ALA A 44 -11.36 4.94 -9.60
C ALA A 44 -11.34 4.03 -8.36
N ALA A 45 -10.90 4.58 -7.22
CA ALA A 45 -10.97 3.90 -5.94
C ALA A 45 -12.42 3.63 -5.53
N THR A 46 -12.72 2.40 -5.12
CA THR A 46 -14.04 1.97 -4.67
C THR A 46 -13.96 1.25 -3.32
N VAL A 47 -15.05 1.26 -2.56
CA VAL A 47 -15.12 0.57 -1.26
C VAL A 47 -14.90 -0.94 -1.43
N ASN A 48 -15.26 -1.51 -2.58
CA ASN A 48 -15.07 -2.93 -2.87
C ASN A 48 -13.59 -3.31 -3.04
N ASP A 49 -12.71 -2.33 -3.28
CA ASP A 49 -11.28 -2.59 -3.34
C ASP A 49 -10.68 -2.73 -1.93
N ILE A 50 -11.37 -2.22 -0.91
CA ILE A 50 -10.92 -2.22 0.49
C ILE A 50 -11.43 -3.47 1.18
N CYS A 51 -10.51 -4.31 1.65
CA CYS A 51 -10.82 -5.34 2.61
C CYS A 51 -9.67 -5.39 3.62
N GLN A 52 -9.91 -5.87 4.83
CA GLN A 52 -8.91 -5.83 5.89
C GLN A 52 -8.09 -7.12 5.87
N GLY A 53 -6.75 -6.99 5.86
CA GLY A 53 -5.82 -8.09 6.07
C GLY A 53 -5.67 -8.50 7.54
N ALA A 54 -4.54 -9.11 7.90
CA ALA A 54 -4.25 -9.47 9.29
C ALA A 54 -3.30 -8.51 10.01
N ASP A 55 -2.95 -7.38 9.37
CA ASP A 55 -1.91 -6.47 9.86
C ASP A 55 -2.40 -5.49 10.96
N GLY A 56 -3.66 -5.65 11.40
CA GLY A 56 -4.21 -4.92 12.55
C GLY A 56 -4.45 -3.43 12.29
N ASP A 57 -4.44 -3.00 11.04
CA ASP A 57 -4.56 -1.62 10.58
C ASP A 57 -6.02 -1.20 10.25
N CYS A 58 -7.00 -1.77 10.96
CA CYS A 58 -8.43 -1.47 10.75
C CYS A 58 -8.76 0.02 10.76
N GLU A 59 -8.02 0.82 11.55
CA GLU A 59 -8.19 2.26 11.61
C GLU A 59 -7.85 2.93 10.28
N LEU A 60 -6.77 2.50 9.61
CA LEU A 60 -6.40 2.96 8.27
C LEU A 60 -7.48 2.57 7.26
N MET A 61 -7.90 1.31 7.25
CA MET A 61 -8.94 0.81 6.34
C MET A 61 -10.27 1.56 6.52
N SER A 62 -10.68 1.81 7.75
CA SER A 62 -11.89 2.57 8.06
C SER A 62 -11.80 4.00 7.55
N GLY A 63 -10.64 4.64 7.71
CA GLY A 63 -10.38 5.97 7.16
C GLY A 63 -10.42 5.99 5.63
N LEU A 64 -9.87 4.98 4.96
CA LEU A 64 -9.94 4.88 3.50
C LEU A 64 -11.39 4.70 3.01
N ILE A 65 -12.21 3.90 3.69
CA ILE A 65 -13.65 3.77 3.38
C ILE A 65 -14.33 5.14 3.49
N ASP A 66 -14.09 5.88 4.57
CA ASP A 66 -14.65 7.22 4.77
C ASP A 66 -14.26 8.18 3.64
N VAL A 67 -12.99 8.19 3.24
CA VAL A 67 -12.49 9.01 2.14
C VAL A 67 -13.11 8.60 0.80
N VAL A 68 -13.23 7.30 0.49
CA VAL A 68 -13.89 6.84 -0.74
C VAL A 68 -15.34 7.34 -0.80
N VAL A 69 -16.07 7.24 0.32
CA VAL A 69 -17.51 7.53 0.35
C VAL A 69 -17.78 9.04 0.34
N PHE A 70 -17.05 9.82 1.12
CA PHE A 70 -17.38 11.24 1.34
C PHE A 70 -16.42 12.21 0.64
N HIS A 71 -15.21 11.78 0.31
CA HIS A 71 -14.16 12.64 -0.25
C HIS A 71 -13.38 11.98 -1.42
N PRO A 72 -14.05 11.39 -2.43
CA PRO A 72 -13.39 10.61 -3.48
C PRO A 72 -12.32 11.39 -4.27
N GLN A 73 -12.44 12.71 -4.36
CA GLN A 73 -11.44 13.60 -4.97
C GLN A 73 -10.08 13.62 -4.25
N VAL A 74 -10.03 13.23 -2.97
CA VAL A 74 -8.78 13.10 -2.24
C VAL A 74 -7.98 11.93 -2.80
N LEU A 75 -8.64 10.79 -3.06
CA LEU A 75 -8.00 9.60 -3.62
C LEU A 75 -7.52 9.80 -5.05
N SER A 76 -8.25 10.57 -5.88
CA SER A 76 -7.81 10.88 -7.24
C SER A 76 -6.54 11.74 -7.31
N SER A 77 -6.21 12.44 -6.22
CA SER A 77 -5.00 13.25 -6.09
C SER A 77 -4.00 12.72 -5.06
N MET A 78 -4.28 11.53 -4.49
CA MET A 78 -3.40 10.87 -3.53
C MET A 78 -2.21 10.19 -4.21
N PHE A 79 -2.37 9.80 -5.48
CA PHE A 79 -1.39 9.02 -6.22
C PHE A 79 -0.77 9.79 -7.38
N VAL A 80 0.52 9.56 -7.59
CA VAL A 80 1.25 9.87 -8.81
C VAL A 80 1.89 8.58 -9.31
N ASP A 81 1.45 8.08 -10.46
CA ASP A 81 2.13 6.98 -11.16
C ASP A 81 3.34 7.52 -11.91
N ASN A 82 4.53 7.06 -11.55
CA ASN A 82 5.79 7.51 -12.15
C ASN A 82 6.12 6.79 -13.47
N GLY A 83 5.32 5.80 -13.89
CA GLY A 83 5.47 5.07 -15.15
C GLY A 83 6.65 4.09 -15.19
N ASN A 84 7.28 3.81 -14.04
CA ASN A 84 8.44 2.96 -13.90
C ASN A 84 8.27 1.86 -12.83
N GLY A 85 7.03 1.53 -12.46
CA GLY A 85 6.73 0.60 -11.37
C GLY A 85 6.83 1.22 -9.97
N THR A 86 6.87 2.56 -9.88
CA THR A 86 6.83 3.30 -8.62
C THR A 86 5.69 4.30 -8.59
N TYR A 87 5.24 4.60 -7.38
CA TYR A 87 4.10 5.45 -7.11
C TYR A 87 4.46 6.43 -5.99
N GLY A 88 4.16 7.71 -6.21
CA GLY A 88 4.10 8.70 -5.15
C GLY A 88 2.75 8.62 -4.44
N VAL A 89 2.76 8.50 -3.12
CA VAL A 89 1.56 8.45 -2.27
C VAL A 89 1.58 9.62 -1.30
N ARG A 90 0.53 10.44 -1.32
CA ARG A 90 0.42 11.64 -0.47
C ARG A 90 -0.36 11.36 0.81
N PHE A 91 0.21 11.79 1.93
CA PHE A 91 -0.42 11.92 3.23
C PHE A 91 -0.44 13.38 3.69
N TYR A 92 -1.19 13.65 4.75
CA TYR A 92 -1.17 14.92 5.47
C TYR A 92 -0.75 14.69 6.92
N VAL A 93 0.46 15.09 7.28
CA VAL A 93 1.00 15.00 8.65
C VAL A 93 1.09 16.41 9.23
N GLY A 94 0.45 16.65 10.38
CA GLY A 94 0.41 17.99 10.97
C GLY A 94 -0.21 19.07 10.06
N GLY A 95 -1.08 18.67 9.13
CA GLY A 95 -1.69 19.55 8.13
C GLY A 95 -0.77 19.93 6.96
N GLN A 96 0.40 19.31 6.83
CA GLN A 96 1.33 19.50 5.71
C GLN A 96 1.34 18.26 4.81
N GLU A 97 1.48 18.48 3.50
CA GLU A 97 1.65 17.39 2.55
C GLU A 97 2.97 16.66 2.82
N THR A 98 2.87 15.34 2.95
CA THR A 98 4.01 14.44 3.07
C THR A 98 3.86 13.36 2.02
N TRP A 99 4.93 13.06 1.30
CA TRP A 99 4.90 12.14 0.17
C TRP A 99 5.85 10.99 0.44
N GLU A 100 5.39 9.77 0.18
CA GLU A 100 6.24 8.58 0.16
C GLU A 100 6.30 8.02 -1.26
N THR A 101 7.45 7.48 -1.64
CA THR A 101 7.61 6.77 -2.92
C THR A 101 7.71 5.28 -2.65
N VAL A 102 6.76 4.52 -3.17
CA VAL A 102 6.69 3.07 -3.05
C VAL A 102 6.85 2.42 -4.42
N ASN A 103 7.44 1.23 -4.47
CA ASN A 103 7.45 0.40 -5.68
C ASN A 103 6.39 -0.72 -5.60
N ASP A 104 6.30 -1.50 -6.66
CA ASP A 104 5.39 -2.63 -6.86
C ASP A 104 5.84 -3.95 -6.17
N MET A 105 6.84 -3.90 -5.29
CA MET A 105 7.29 -5.07 -4.53
C MET A 105 6.51 -5.20 -3.22
N PHE A 106 5.90 -6.35 -2.96
CA PHE A 106 5.14 -6.60 -1.72
C PHE A 106 5.59 -7.87 -1.01
N PRO A 107 5.37 -7.98 0.32
CA PRO A 107 5.73 -9.17 1.04
C PRO A 107 4.93 -10.38 0.54
N THR A 108 5.59 -11.52 0.39
CA THR A 108 4.96 -12.80 0.06
C THR A 108 4.84 -13.63 1.34
N VAL A 109 3.63 -14.07 1.66
CA VAL A 109 3.35 -14.93 2.82
C VAL A 109 2.63 -16.19 2.35
N ASN A 110 3.12 -17.35 2.79
CA ASN A 110 2.58 -18.67 2.40
C ASN A 110 2.42 -18.88 0.88
N GLY A 111 3.21 -18.18 0.07
CA GLY A 111 3.22 -18.27 -1.39
C GLY A 111 2.22 -17.34 -2.07
N THR A 112 1.61 -16.43 -1.31
CA THR A 112 0.68 -15.41 -1.80
C THR A 112 1.28 -14.03 -1.54
N GLU A 113 1.27 -13.17 -2.56
CA GLU A 113 1.62 -11.76 -2.39
C GLU A 113 0.58 -11.05 -1.53
N LEU A 114 1.01 -10.40 -0.45
CA LEU A 114 0.13 -9.59 0.41
C LEU A 114 -0.48 -8.39 -0.32
N ASP A 115 0.10 -7.99 -1.47
CA ASP A 115 -0.51 -7.00 -2.36
C ASP A 115 -1.87 -7.42 -2.89
N TYR A 116 -2.12 -8.74 -2.89
CA TYR A 116 -3.07 -9.32 -3.81
C TYR A 116 -4.14 -10.24 -3.19
N GLY A 117 -4.71 -9.87 -2.03
CA GLY A 117 -5.91 -10.58 -1.58
C GLY A 117 -6.33 -10.30 -0.15
N HIS A 118 -6.93 -9.14 0.08
CA HIS A 118 -7.73 -8.95 1.28
C HIS A 118 -8.98 -9.85 1.32
N ASN A 119 -9.33 -10.51 0.21
CA ASN A 119 -10.01 -11.80 0.25
C ASN A 119 -9.01 -12.88 -0.18
N TYR A 120 -8.62 -13.80 0.72
CA TYR A 120 -7.77 -14.96 0.41
C TYR A 120 -8.26 -15.83 -0.78
N ASN A 121 -9.46 -15.56 -1.29
CA ASN A 121 -10.15 -16.32 -2.33
C ASN A 121 -10.47 -15.52 -3.60
N GLU A 122 -10.13 -14.23 -3.69
CA GLU A 122 -10.46 -13.41 -4.87
C GLU A 122 -9.20 -12.76 -5.43
N GLN A 123 -9.12 -12.72 -6.77
CA GLN A 123 -8.09 -11.97 -7.47
C GLN A 123 -8.37 -10.48 -7.29
N PRO A 124 -7.46 -9.72 -6.69
CA PRO A 124 -7.54 -8.29 -6.61
C PRO A 124 -7.60 -7.67 -7.97
N THR A 125 -8.35 -6.59 -7.99
CA THR A 125 -8.64 -5.87 -9.22
C THR A 125 -7.93 -4.52 -9.25
N ALA A 126 -7.27 -4.10 -8.16
CA ALA A 126 -6.63 -2.80 -8.01
C ALA A 126 -5.49 -2.82 -6.97
N MET A 127 -4.41 -2.07 -7.21
CA MET A 127 -3.24 -1.98 -6.32
C MET A 127 -3.32 -0.84 -5.29
N TRP A 128 -4.24 0.12 -5.46
CA TRP A 128 -4.17 1.38 -4.70
C TRP A 128 -4.19 1.17 -3.17
N VAL A 129 -4.98 0.24 -2.64
CA VAL A 129 -5.11 0.02 -1.18
C VAL A 129 -3.76 -0.41 -0.60
N ALA A 130 -3.16 -1.45 -1.16
CA ALA A 130 -1.89 -1.99 -0.70
C ALA A 130 -0.73 -1.00 -0.89
N LEU A 131 -0.76 -0.18 -1.95
CA LEU A 131 0.19 0.93 -2.10
C LEU A 131 0.04 1.98 -0.97
N VAL A 132 -1.19 2.28 -0.52
CA VAL A 132 -1.39 3.14 0.66
C VAL A 132 -0.85 2.49 1.92
N GLU A 133 -1.21 1.24 2.20
CA GLU A 133 -0.74 0.52 3.40
C GLU A 133 0.78 0.50 3.47
N LYS A 134 1.44 0.16 2.35
CA LYS A 134 2.90 0.16 2.26
C LYS A 134 3.48 1.55 2.52
N ALA A 135 2.92 2.58 1.92
CA ALA A 135 3.38 3.95 2.11
C ALA A 135 3.14 4.44 3.55
N TYR A 136 2.03 4.01 4.17
CA TYR A 136 1.71 4.30 5.58
C TYR A 136 2.68 3.58 6.54
N ALA A 137 3.04 2.34 6.25
CA ALA A 137 4.05 1.60 6.99
C ALA A 137 5.44 2.29 6.89
N GLN A 138 5.84 2.75 5.71
CA GLN A 138 7.07 3.55 5.54
C GLN A 138 7.01 4.85 6.34
N LEU A 139 5.90 5.59 6.26
CA LEU A 139 5.72 6.86 6.94
C LEU A 139 5.78 6.69 8.48
N SER A 140 5.06 5.70 9.02
CA SER A 140 5.02 5.44 10.47
C SER A 140 6.39 5.03 11.03
N ALA A 141 7.23 4.36 10.24
CA ALA A 141 8.60 4.03 10.62
C ALA A 141 9.51 5.27 10.78
N THR A 142 9.11 6.44 10.23
CA THR A 142 9.86 7.70 10.40
C THR A 142 9.56 8.43 11.71
N GLY A 143 8.58 7.96 12.51
CA GLY A 143 8.19 8.56 13.79
C GLY A 143 7.37 9.85 13.67
N GLN A 144 6.76 10.08 12.50
CA GLN A 144 5.84 11.17 12.19
C GLN A 144 4.40 10.81 12.54
#